data_AF-A0A9E7R4U9-F1
#
_entry.id   AF-A0A9E7R4U9-F1
#
_cell.length_a   1.000
_cell.length_b   1.000
_cell.length_c   1.000
_cell.angle_alpha   90.00
_cell.angle_beta   90.00
_cell.angle_gamma   90.00
#
_symmetry.space_group_name_H-M   'P 1'
#
loop_
_entity.id
_entity.type
_entity.pdbx_description
1 polymer ?
#
loop_
_entity_poly.entity_id
_entity_poly.type
_entity_poly.pdbx_seq_one_letter_code
_entity_poly.pdbx_strand_id
1 'polypeptide(L)'
;MVPDTSRLLRPLVRPRTAFEDDPPDGLDGLLVVCLAGLLVAASLAGTALVLGEVVSGTATVDNPEKPSTRECTEPTGWPDDMDWYTPSECTLPDTVDVSLGGAAQQRLFSAALGAPFALGLVWLSVGGAGYLLSGAESFTTILGRAGWAFLPVGLLWPVRAAAVALLAPSRSYPATPDAVRESAGEFVLGTAEPLLVGISLVGLAWAVYVLVGALVAETGSTTGGVVAASPLFAFGLLAFLGGPDLPTGSEEVVPLAVLLLALIGVPLLVVPRGYIQFQKTFELIGFRNRDAVEPEDWYVALHRISGLLVVGGATVVLGASTYLA
;
A
#
# COMPACT_ATOMS: atom_id res chain seq x y z
N MET A 1 -15.35 -27.84 -19.11
CA MET A 1 -14.51 -28.25 -17.99
C MET A 1 -14.82 -27.33 -16.82
N VAL A 2 -15.32 -27.86 -15.72
CA VAL A 2 -15.50 -27.06 -14.49
C VAL A 2 -14.12 -26.99 -13.83
N PRO A 3 -13.55 -25.80 -13.62
CA PRO A 3 -12.29 -25.68 -12.92
C PRO A 3 -12.45 -26.29 -11.52
N ASP A 4 -11.51 -27.15 -11.15
CA ASP A 4 -11.51 -27.82 -9.85
C ASP A 4 -11.23 -26.78 -8.76
N THR A 5 -12.30 -26.26 -8.16
CA THR A 5 -12.26 -25.21 -7.12
C THR A 5 -11.48 -25.65 -5.90
N SER A 6 -11.30 -26.97 -5.70
CA SER A 6 -10.48 -27.49 -4.60
C SER A 6 -9.02 -27.06 -4.72
N ARG A 7 -8.49 -26.89 -5.95
CA ARG A 7 -7.12 -26.44 -6.18
C ARG A 7 -6.88 -25.00 -5.69
N LEU A 8 -7.88 -24.12 -5.81
CA LEU A 8 -7.76 -22.72 -5.39
C LEU A 8 -7.89 -22.56 -3.87
N LEU A 9 -8.68 -23.42 -3.21
CA LEU A 9 -8.89 -23.34 -1.76
C LEU A 9 -7.81 -24.07 -0.96
N ARG A 10 -7.13 -25.06 -1.57
CA ARG A 10 -6.12 -25.87 -0.88
C ARG A 10 -4.96 -25.03 -0.30
N PRO A 11 -4.40 -24.03 -0.99
CA PRO A 11 -3.38 -23.13 -0.43
C PRO A 11 -3.85 -22.37 0.81
N LEU A 12 -5.16 -22.08 0.93
CA LEU A 12 -5.70 -21.30 2.04
C LEU A 12 -5.98 -22.14 3.29
N VAL A 13 -6.37 -23.40 3.10
CA VAL A 13 -6.78 -24.29 4.21
C VAL A 13 -5.65 -25.23 4.61
N ARG A 14 -4.87 -25.73 3.64
CA ARG A 14 -3.76 -26.68 3.85
C ARG A 14 -2.49 -26.20 3.12
N PRO A 15 -1.98 -25.00 3.47
CA PRO A 15 -0.91 -24.31 2.73
C PRO A 15 0.30 -25.22 2.51
N ARG A 16 0.81 -25.85 3.57
CA ARG A 16 2.01 -26.70 3.49
C ARG A 16 1.90 -27.76 2.38
N THR A 17 0.85 -28.58 2.41
CA THR A 17 0.67 -29.63 1.41
C THR A 17 0.40 -29.09 0.02
N ALA A 18 -0.22 -27.91 -0.10
CA ALA A 18 -0.51 -27.32 -1.40
C ALA A 18 0.78 -26.84 -2.09
N PHE A 19 1.67 -26.17 -1.33
CA PHE A 19 2.91 -25.61 -1.84
C PHE A 19 4.05 -26.65 -1.96
N GLU A 20 3.97 -27.79 -1.28
CA GLU A 20 4.85 -28.94 -1.52
C GLU A 20 4.51 -29.63 -2.86
N ASP A 21 3.22 -29.73 -3.20
CA ASP A 21 2.76 -30.42 -4.42
C ASP A 21 2.98 -29.57 -5.69
N ASP A 22 2.70 -28.26 -5.61
CA ASP A 22 2.69 -27.34 -6.76
C ASP A 22 3.22 -25.95 -6.32
N PRO A 23 4.55 -25.71 -6.39
CA PRO A 23 5.12 -24.45 -5.93
C PRO A 23 4.81 -23.31 -6.92
N PRO A 24 4.09 -22.26 -6.50
CA PRO A 24 3.76 -21.14 -7.36
C PRO A 24 5.01 -20.33 -7.71
N ASP A 25 5.04 -19.80 -8.93
CA ASP A 25 6.10 -18.90 -9.36
C ASP A 25 5.81 -17.43 -8.97
N GLY A 26 6.73 -16.54 -9.31
CA GLY A 26 6.57 -15.11 -8.99
C GLY A 26 5.40 -14.44 -9.71
N LEU A 27 5.03 -14.93 -10.89
CA LEU A 27 3.90 -14.39 -11.67
C LEU A 27 2.56 -14.80 -11.03
N ASP A 28 2.44 -16.04 -10.58
CA ASP A 28 1.28 -16.51 -9.82
C ASP A 28 1.07 -15.66 -8.56
N GLY A 29 2.16 -15.41 -7.82
CA GLY A 29 2.13 -14.53 -6.65
C GLY A 29 1.66 -13.12 -6.99
N LEU A 30 2.19 -12.53 -8.07
CA LEU A 30 1.79 -11.20 -8.54
C LEU A 30 0.30 -11.15 -8.89
N LEU A 31 -0.21 -12.14 -9.62
CA LEU A 31 -1.63 -12.20 -10.00
C LEU A 31 -2.55 -12.29 -8.77
N VAL A 32 -2.17 -13.10 -7.77
CA VAL A 32 -2.92 -13.24 -6.53
C VAL A 32 -2.92 -11.94 -5.72
N VAL A 33 -1.78 -11.25 -5.65
CA VAL A 33 -1.67 -9.95 -4.94
C VAL A 33 -2.46 -8.87 -5.66
N CYS A 34 -2.41 -8.80 -6.99
CA CYS A 34 -3.24 -7.90 -7.77
C CYS A 34 -4.73 -8.15 -7.52
N LEU A 35 -5.17 -9.41 -7.51
CA LEU A 35 -6.55 -9.77 -7.20
C LEU A 35 -6.94 -9.34 -5.78
N ALA A 36 -6.11 -9.65 -4.78
CA ALA A 36 -6.34 -9.24 -3.40
C ALA A 36 -6.41 -7.71 -3.26
N GLY A 37 -5.51 -6.99 -3.93
CA GLY A 37 -5.47 -5.52 -3.97
C GLY A 37 -6.72 -4.92 -4.60
N LEU A 38 -7.21 -5.50 -5.70
CA LEU A 38 -8.47 -5.09 -6.34
C LEU A 38 -9.68 -5.37 -5.44
N LEU A 39 -9.70 -6.48 -4.71
CA LEU A 39 -10.75 -6.76 -3.73
C LEU A 39 -10.75 -5.74 -2.59
N VAL A 40 -9.56 -5.35 -2.09
CA VAL A 40 -9.42 -4.27 -1.10
C VAL A 40 -9.94 -2.96 -1.66
N ALA A 41 -9.48 -2.56 -2.86
CA ALA A 41 -9.88 -1.33 -3.52
C ALA A 41 -11.39 -1.25 -3.75
N ALA A 42 -12.00 -2.33 -4.27
CA ALA A 42 -13.44 -2.40 -4.49
C ALA A 42 -14.23 -2.32 -3.17
N SER A 43 -13.73 -2.94 -2.10
CA SER A 43 -14.37 -2.89 -0.78
C SER A 43 -14.28 -1.50 -0.16
N LEU A 44 -13.14 -0.82 -0.31
CA LEU A 44 -12.96 0.58 0.11
C LEU A 44 -13.88 1.53 -0.67
N ALA A 45 -13.95 1.38 -1.99
CA ALA A 45 -14.86 2.15 -2.84
C ALA A 45 -16.34 1.91 -2.47
N GLY A 46 -16.74 0.65 -2.24
CA GLY A 46 -18.08 0.33 -1.76
C GLY A 46 -18.39 0.95 -0.40
N THR A 47 -17.40 0.94 0.51
CA THR A 47 -17.51 1.59 1.82
C THR A 47 -17.63 3.11 1.70
N ALA A 48 -16.90 3.72 0.77
CA ALA A 48 -16.99 5.14 0.44
C ALA A 48 -18.43 5.52 0.09
N LEU A 49 -19.05 4.77 -0.83
CA LEU A 49 -20.43 4.99 -1.24
C LEU A 49 -21.39 4.94 -0.06
N VAL A 50 -21.28 3.90 0.79
CA VAL A 50 -22.11 3.74 1.99
C VAL A 50 -21.93 4.91 2.95
N LEU A 51 -20.69 5.32 3.25
CA LEU A 51 -20.46 6.45 4.16
C LEU A 51 -20.97 7.77 3.58
N GLY A 52 -20.88 7.98 2.27
CA GLY A 52 -21.41 9.21 1.68
C GLY A 52 -22.93 9.32 1.72
N GLU A 53 -23.65 8.20 1.81
CA GLU A 53 -25.10 8.18 2.04
C GLU A 53 -25.46 8.37 3.53
N VAL A 54 -24.68 7.79 4.43
CA VAL A 54 -24.94 7.82 5.87
C VAL A 54 -24.53 9.15 6.52
N VAL A 55 -23.42 9.74 6.07
CA VAL A 55 -22.89 10.99 6.61
C VAL A 55 -23.65 12.16 5.98
N SER A 56 -24.67 12.63 6.69
CA SER A 56 -25.47 13.79 6.28
C SER A 56 -24.86 15.11 6.75
N GLY A 57 -25.14 16.19 6.01
CA GLY A 57 -24.81 17.56 6.41
C GLY A 57 -23.81 18.22 5.47
N THR A 58 -23.75 19.54 5.59
CA THR A 58 -22.79 20.39 4.89
C THR A 58 -22.04 21.22 5.91
N ALA A 59 -20.79 21.54 5.60
CA ALA A 59 -19.99 22.48 6.36
C ALA A 59 -19.51 23.58 5.43
N THR A 60 -19.68 24.82 5.88
CA THR A 60 -19.15 26.00 5.19
C THR A 60 -17.66 26.09 5.48
N VAL A 61 -16.84 26.03 4.45
CA VAL A 61 -15.37 26.17 4.53
C VAL A 61 -14.90 27.31 3.64
N ASP A 62 -13.72 27.85 3.92
CA ASP A 62 -13.07 28.81 3.03
C ASP A 62 -12.87 28.19 1.65
N ASN A 63 -13.13 28.97 0.61
CA ASN A 63 -13.03 28.50 -0.77
C ASN A 63 -11.56 28.35 -1.17
N PRO A 64 -11.04 27.12 -1.35
CA PRO A 64 -9.63 26.93 -1.70
C PRO A 64 -9.28 27.44 -3.11
N GLU A 65 -10.28 27.62 -3.97
CA GLU A 65 -10.10 28.16 -5.32
C GLU A 65 -10.01 29.69 -5.32
N LYS A 66 -10.43 30.35 -4.24
CA LYS A 66 -10.33 31.81 -4.13
C LYS A 66 -8.94 32.19 -3.62
N PRO A 67 -8.16 32.99 -4.37
CA PRO A 67 -6.88 33.52 -3.89
C PRO A 67 -7.08 34.34 -2.61
N SER A 68 -6.00 34.50 -1.85
CA SER A 68 -6.07 35.30 -0.63
C SER A 68 -6.50 36.75 -0.95
N THR A 69 -7.16 37.44 -0.01
CA THR A 69 -7.58 38.84 -0.21
C THR A 69 -6.42 39.75 -0.61
N ARG A 70 -5.20 39.41 -0.19
CA ARG A 70 -3.96 40.11 -0.55
C ARG A 70 -3.63 40.01 -2.04
N GLU A 71 -3.89 38.86 -2.67
CA GLU A 71 -3.64 38.64 -4.10
C GLU A 71 -4.74 39.24 -4.98
N CYS A 72 -5.94 39.40 -4.42
CA CYS A 72 -7.09 40.02 -5.08
C CYS A 72 -7.17 41.54 -4.93
N THR A 73 -6.29 42.14 -4.14
CA THR A 73 -6.23 43.60 -3.97
C THR A 73 -5.07 44.15 -4.79
N GLU A 74 -5.32 45.23 -5.54
CA GLU A 74 -4.27 45.93 -6.28
C GLU A 74 -3.11 46.31 -5.32
N PRO A 75 -1.85 45.95 -5.65
CA PRO A 75 -0.72 46.25 -4.80
C PRO A 75 -0.58 47.76 -4.59
N THR A 76 -0.48 48.20 -3.33
CA THR A 76 -0.30 49.63 -3.03
C THR A 76 1.06 50.10 -3.56
N GLY A 77 1.05 51.03 -4.52
CA GLY A 77 2.27 51.52 -5.18
C GLY A 77 2.60 50.83 -6.50
N TRP A 78 1.65 50.10 -7.09
CA TRP A 78 1.77 49.65 -8.48
C TRP A 78 1.88 50.87 -9.42
N PRO A 79 2.80 50.88 -10.41
CA PRO A 79 2.95 52.00 -11.33
C PRO A 79 1.67 52.23 -12.15
N ASP A 80 1.23 53.49 -12.27
CA ASP A 80 0.02 53.87 -13.04
C ASP A 80 0.09 53.48 -14.54
N ASP A 81 1.29 53.18 -15.05
CA ASP A 81 1.54 52.77 -16.43
C ASP A 81 1.50 51.25 -16.65
N MET A 82 1.27 50.45 -15.60
CA MET A 82 1.11 49.00 -15.70
C MET A 82 -0.33 48.58 -15.35
N ASP A 83 -1.03 48.02 -16.33
CA ASP A 83 -2.36 47.44 -16.12
C ASP A 83 -2.29 46.25 -15.15
N TRP A 84 -2.80 46.44 -13.93
CA TRP A 84 -3.01 45.34 -12.99
C TRP A 84 -4.27 44.56 -13.40
N TYR A 85 -4.11 43.27 -13.73
CA TYR A 85 -5.23 42.39 -14.00
C TYR A 85 -5.61 41.62 -12.73
N THR A 86 -6.84 41.81 -12.27
CA THR A 86 -7.38 41.01 -11.16
C THR A 86 -7.71 39.61 -11.69
N PRO A 87 -7.15 38.53 -11.12
CA PRO A 87 -7.50 37.17 -11.51
C PRO A 87 -9.02 36.94 -11.43
N SER A 88 -9.58 36.23 -12.41
CA SER A 88 -11.03 35.96 -12.44
C SER A 88 -11.53 35.22 -11.19
N GLU A 89 -10.65 34.45 -10.57
CA GLU A 89 -10.85 33.67 -9.36
C GLU A 89 -11.15 34.55 -8.13
N CYS A 90 -10.79 35.84 -8.16
CA CYS A 90 -11.11 36.78 -7.08
C CYS A 90 -12.60 37.11 -6.95
N THR A 91 -13.40 36.80 -7.98
CA THR A 91 -14.86 36.96 -7.96
C THR A 91 -15.59 35.78 -7.32
N LEU A 92 -14.88 34.69 -7.01
CA LEU A 92 -15.44 33.53 -6.32
C LEU A 92 -15.89 33.90 -4.91
N PRO A 93 -16.90 33.20 -4.35
CA PRO A 93 -17.33 33.42 -2.97
C PRO A 93 -16.21 33.07 -1.99
N ASP A 94 -16.16 33.76 -0.84
CA ASP A 94 -15.16 33.53 0.22
C ASP A 94 -15.28 32.13 0.82
N THR A 95 -16.49 31.59 0.85
CA THR A 95 -16.79 30.27 1.42
C THR A 95 -17.63 29.43 0.46
N VAL A 96 -17.49 28.12 0.60
CA VAL A 96 -18.26 27.12 -0.14
C VAL A 96 -18.80 26.07 0.83
N ASP A 97 -20.00 25.57 0.56
CA ASP A 97 -20.58 24.47 1.32
C ASP A 97 -20.05 23.14 0.80
N VAL A 98 -19.32 22.42 1.66
CA VAL A 98 -18.78 21.10 1.35
C VAL A 98 -19.66 20.04 1.99
N SER A 99 -20.07 19.05 1.20
CA SER A 99 -20.77 17.86 1.69
C SER A 99 -19.85 17.04 2.59
N LEU A 100 -20.28 16.79 3.83
CA LEU A 100 -19.52 15.95 4.76
C LEU A 100 -19.44 14.50 4.24
N GLY A 101 -20.52 13.99 3.65
CA GLY A 101 -20.51 12.68 2.97
C GLY A 101 -19.57 12.64 1.78
N GLY A 102 -19.47 13.73 1.02
CA GLY A 102 -18.50 13.87 -0.08
C GLY A 102 -17.05 13.85 0.41
N ALA A 103 -16.77 14.50 1.54
CA ALA A 103 -15.44 14.47 2.16
C ALA A 103 -15.04 13.05 2.60
N ALA A 104 -15.95 12.32 3.28
CA ALA A 104 -15.72 10.92 3.64
C ALA A 104 -15.48 10.01 2.41
N GLN A 105 -16.27 10.20 1.34
CA GLN A 105 -16.12 9.48 0.07
C GLN A 105 -14.76 9.72 -0.56
N GLN A 106 -14.36 10.99 -0.68
CA GLN A 106 -13.09 11.39 -1.30
C GLN A 106 -11.91 10.66 -0.63
N ARG A 107 -11.86 10.67 0.71
CA ARG A 107 -10.79 10.00 1.46
C ARG A 107 -10.68 8.51 1.12
N LEU A 108 -11.81 7.80 1.11
CA LEU A 108 -11.83 6.37 0.86
C LEU A 108 -11.59 6.00 -0.61
N PHE A 109 -11.99 6.85 -1.56
CA PHE A 109 -11.63 6.65 -2.97
C PHE A 109 -10.13 6.84 -3.22
N SER A 110 -9.50 7.84 -2.59
CA SER A 110 -8.05 8.00 -2.63
C SER A 110 -7.33 6.77 -2.08
N ALA A 111 -7.79 6.25 -0.93
CA ALA A 111 -7.25 5.01 -0.36
C ALA A 111 -7.50 3.79 -1.28
N ALA A 112 -8.67 3.69 -1.91
CA ALA A 112 -9.00 2.60 -2.82
C ALA A 112 -8.05 2.55 -4.03
N LEU A 113 -7.70 3.71 -4.60
CA LEU A 113 -6.74 3.79 -5.70
C LEU A 113 -5.32 3.39 -5.27
N GLY A 114 -4.92 3.75 -4.06
CA GLY A 114 -3.60 3.40 -3.50
C GLY A 114 -3.46 1.93 -3.05
N ALA A 115 -4.57 1.27 -2.70
CA ALA A 115 -4.56 -0.05 -2.06
C ALA A 115 -3.82 -1.15 -2.85
N PRO A 116 -3.99 -1.32 -4.18
CA PRO A 116 -3.25 -2.34 -4.93
C PRO A 116 -1.74 -2.12 -4.89
N PHE A 117 -1.30 -0.86 -4.96
CA PHE A 117 0.13 -0.51 -4.91
C PHE A 117 0.71 -0.75 -3.52
N ALA A 118 0.00 -0.32 -2.47
CA ALA A 118 0.40 -0.56 -1.09
C ALA A 118 0.53 -2.07 -0.83
N LEU A 119 -0.43 -2.88 -1.29
CA LEU A 119 -0.38 -4.33 -1.12
C LEU A 119 0.79 -4.97 -1.89
N GLY A 120 1.04 -4.53 -3.12
CA GLY A 120 2.18 -4.95 -3.92
C GLY A 120 3.51 -4.65 -3.24
N LEU A 121 3.62 -3.50 -2.59
CA LEU A 121 4.80 -3.10 -1.84
C LEU A 121 5.05 -3.98 -0.61
N VAL A 122 4.01 -4.18 0.20
CA VAL A 122 4.09 -5.09 1.36
C VAL A 122 4.44 -6.51 0.90
N TRP A 123 3.88 -6.98 -0.22
CA TRP A 123 4.23 -8.27 -0.81
C TRP A 123 5.71 -8.37 -1.18
N LEU A 124 6.27 -7.38 -1.87
CA LEU A 124 7.69 -7.35 -2.21
C LEU A 124 8.57 -7.32 -0.96
N SER A 125 8.21 -6.54 0.06
CA SER A 125 8.93 -6.52 1.34
C SER A 125 8.90 -7.87 2.06
N VAL A 126 7.72 -8.50 2.13
CA VAL A 126 7.54 -9.79 2.79
C VAL A 126 8.25 -10.91 2.03
N GLY A 127 8.14 -10.95 0.70
CA GLY A 127 8.84 -11.94 -0.13
C GLY A 127 10.35 -11.74 -0.12
N GLY A 128 10.83 -10.49 -0.16
CA GLY A 128 12.23 -10.12 -0.02
C GLY A 128 12.82 -10.58 1.31
N ALA A 129 12.16 -10.24 2.42
CA ALA A 129 12.59 -10.67 3.74
C ALA A 129 12.50 -12.21 3.89
N GLY A 130 11.42 -12.82 3.40
CA GLY A 130 11.23 -14.27 3.40
C GLY A 130 12.36 -14.99 2.66
N TYR A 131 12.80 -14.47 1.51
CA TYR A 131 13.91 -15.04 0.74
C TYR A 131 15.23 -14.98 1.51
N LEU A 132 15.55 -13.82 2.10
CA LEU A 132 16.77 -13.65 2.89
C LEU A 132 16.80 -14.53 4.15
N LEU A 133 15.64 -14.70 4.80
CA LEU A 133 15.53 -15.45 6.06
C LEU A 133 15.38 -16.96 5.87
N SER A 134 14.82 -17.41 4.74
CA SER A 134 14.63 -18.83 4.46
C SER A 134 15.86 -19.50 3.86
N GLY A 135 16.76 -18.74 3.23
CA GLY A 135 17.86 -19.29 2.45
C GLY A 135 17.40 -20.03 1.19
N ALA A 136 16.20 -19.72 0.70
CA ALA A 136 15.62 -20.35 -0.48
C ALA A 136 16.50 -20.17 -1.72
N GLU A 137 16.46 -21.17 -2.62
CA GLU A 137 17.25 -21.14 -3.85
C GLU A 137 16.68 -20.13 -4.86
N SER A 138 15.35 -19.92 -4.84
CA SER A 138 14.64 -19.12 -5.83
C SER A 138 13.81 -18.00 -5.21
N PHE A 139 14.18 -16.76 -5.55
CA PHE A 139 13.45 -15.56 -5.12
C PHE A 139 12.03 -15.48 -5.69
N THR A 140 11.84 -15.86 -6.95
CA THR A 140 10.52 -15.82 -7.60
C THR A 140 9.57 -16.83 -6.98
N THR A 141 10.06 -18.01 -6.58
CA THR A 141 9.26 -19.02 -5.87
C THR A 141 8.79 -18.50 -4.50
N ILE A 142 9.67 -17.83 -3.75
CA ILE A 142 9.28 -17.18 -2.49
C ILE A 142 8.27 -16.07 -2.71
N LEU A 143 8.43 -15.25 -3.76
CA LEU A 143 7.43 -14.24 -4.12
C LEU A 143 6.08 -14.87 -4.47
N GLY A 144 6.07 -15.97 -5.21
CA GLY A 144 4.87 -16.76 -5.51
C GLY A 144 4.12 -17.17 -4.26
N ARG A 145 4.85 -17.83 -3.35
CA ARG A 145 4.35 -18.27 -2.04
C ARG A 145 3.86 -17.12 -1.16
N ALA A 146 4.60 -16.02 -1.12
CA ALA A 146 4.24 -14.83 -0.35
C ALA A 146 2.96 -14.18 -0.88
N GLY A 147 2.72 -14.21 -2.19
CA GLY A 147 1.53 -13.62 -2.79
C GLY A 147 0.23 -14.25 -2.29
N TRP A 148 0.21 -15.57 -2.13
CA TRP A 148 -0.93 -16.30 -1.59
C TRP A 148 -1.31 -15.94 -0.15
N ALA A 149 -0.37 -15.44 0.65
CA ALA A 149 -0.65 -14.97 2.00
C ALA A 149 -1.54 -13.72 2.04
N PHE A 150 -1.64 -12.96 0.94
CA PHE A 150 -2.48 -11.77 0.87
C PHE A 150 -3.93 -12.06 0.51
N LEU A 151 -4.23 -13.26 -0.01
CA LEU A 151 -5.59 -13.62 -0.39
C LEU A 151 -6.57 -13.64 0.81
N PRO A 152 -6.23 -14.19 1.99
CA PRO A 152 -7.06 -14.05 3.19
C PRO A 152 -7.39 -12.60 3.55
N VAL A 153 -6.42 -11.69 3.42
CA VAL A 153 -6.61 -10.25 3.67
C VAL A 153 -7.63 -9.69 2.68
N GLY A 154 -7.42 -9.93 1.38
CA GLY A 154 -8.35 -9.48 0.33
C GLY A 154 -9.77 -10.03 0.50
N LEU A 155 -9.92 -11.28 0.93
CA LEU A 155 -11.23 -11.93 1.14
C LEU A 155 -12.01 -11.38 2.35
N LEU A 156 -11.33 -10.84 3.36
CA LEU A 156 -11.98 -10.29 4.54
C LEU A 156 -12.35 -8.80 4.40
N TRP A 157 -11.83 -8.11 3.39
CA TRP A 157 -12.22 -6.73 3.09
C TRP A 157 -13.71 -6.55 2.74
N PRO A 158 -14.34 -7.43 1.94
CA PRO A 158 -15.79 -7.38 1.74
C PRO A 158 -16.59 -7.58 3.03
N VAL A 159 -16.15 -8.50 3.90
CA VAL A 159 -16.77 -8.74 5.22
C VAL A 159 -16.66 -7.48 6.09
N ARG A 160 -15.51 -6.82 6.03
CA ARG A 160 -15.26 -5.56 6.71
C ARG A 160 -16.15 -4.43 6.19
N ALA A 161 -16.29 -4.28 4.86
CA ALA A 161 -17.17 -3.29 4.25
C ALA A 161 -18.64 -3.51 4.67
N ALA A 162 -19.08 -4.77 4.73
CA ALA A 162 -20.40 -5.11 5.23
C ALA A 162 -20.58 -4.74 6.72
N ALA A 163 -19.57 -5.01 7.55
CA ALA A 163 -19.58 -4.60 8.96
C ALA A 163 -19.64 -3.07 9.11
N VAL A 164 -18.88 -2.33 8.31
CA VAL A 164 -18.95 -0.86 8.28
C VAL A 164 -20.36 -0.40 7.90
N ALA A 165 -20.98 -0.99 6.88
CA ALA A 165 -22.33 -0.61 6.47
C ALA A 165 -23.39 -0.83 7.57
N LEU A 166 -23.20 -1.84 8.42
CA LEU A 166 -24.08 -2.11 9.55
C LEU A 166 -23.86 -1.14 10.72
N LEU A 167 -22.60 -0.75 10.97
CA LEU A 167 -22.22 0.09 12.11
C LEU A 167 -22.37 1.60 11.81
N ALA A 168 -22.16 2.01 10.55
CA ALA A 168 -22.11 3.41 10.14
C ALA A 168 -23.33 4.24 10.58
N PRO A 169 -24.60 3.75 10.48
CA PRO A 169 -25.77 4.55 10.85
C PRO A 169 -25.89 4.88 12.33
N SER A 170 -25.22 4.10 13.19
CA SER A 170 -25.23 4.31 14.65
C SER A 170 -24.12 5.25 15.15
N ARG A 171 -23.21 5.66 14.25
CA ARG A 171 -22.05 6.47 14.59
C ARG A 171 -22.36 7.96 14.47
N SER A 172 -21.91 8.75 15.44
CA SER A 172 -21.87 10.21 15.31
C SER A 172 -20.62 10.62 14.54
N TYR A 173 -20.77 11.47 13.53
CA TYR A 173 -19.66 12.01 12.75
C TYR A 173 -19.35 13.44 13.16
N PRO A 174 -18.08 13.88 13.03
CA PRO A 174 -17.68 15.27 13.25
C PRO A 174 -18.39 16.25 12.31
N ALA A 175 -18.38 17.54 12.67
CA ALA A 175 -19.07 18.59 11.92
C ALA A 175 -18.19 19.32 10.88
N THR A 176 -16.89 18.99 10.80
CA THR A 176 -15.96 19.60 9.84
C THR A 176 -15.51 18.59 8.79
N PRO A 177 -15.25 18.99 7.53
CA PRO A 177 -14.85 18.05 6.48
C PRO A 177 -13.58 17.28 6.81
N ASP A 178 -12.56 17.94 7.38
CA ASP A 178 -11.28 17.30 7.72
C ASP A 178 -11.43 16.23 8.80
N ALA A 179 -12.16 16.55 9.87
CA ALA A 179 -12.41 15.58 10.94
C ALA A 179 -13.30 14.42 10.46
N VAL A 180 -14.19 14.65 9.49
CA VAL A 180 -14.96 13.57 8.84
C VAL A 180 -14.06 12.69 7.98
N ARG A 181 -13.10 13.24 7.22
CA ARG A 181 -12.12 12.44 6.46
C ARG A 181 -11.30 11.55 7.39
N GLU A 182 -10.76 12.14 8.45
CA GLU A 182 -9.98 11.42 9.46
C GLU A 182 -10.82 10.32 10.12
N SER A 183 -12.01 10.67 10.64
CA SER A 183 -12.90 9.70 11.27
C SER A 183 -13.35 8.59 10.31
N ALA A 184 -13.55 8.88 9.02
CA ALA A 184 -13.89 7.86 8.03
C ALA A 184 -12.71 6.91 7.80
N GLY A 185 -11.49 7.44 7.72
CA GLY A 185 -10.26 6.65 7.63
C GLY A 185 -10.07 5.73 8.84
N GLU A 186 -10.17 6.28 10.06
CA GLU A 186 -10.06 5.52 11.31
C GLU A 186 -11.14 4.44 11.43
N PHE A 187 -12.38 4.77 11.08
CA PHE A 187 -13.49 3.84 11.14
C PHE A 187 -13.29 2.68 10.18
N VAL A 188 -12.87 2.96 8.94
CA VAL A 188 -12.54 1.91 7.99
C VAL A 188 -11.31 1.13 8.41
N LEU A 189 -10.27 1.76 8.99
CA LEU A 189 -9.12 1.07 9.60
C LEU A 189 -9.46 0.28 10.86
N GLY A 190 -10.64 0.52 11.43
CA GLY A 190 -11.24 -0.27 12.50
C GLY A 190 -10.48 -0.19 13.81
N THR A 191 -9.63 0.81 14.00
CA THR A 191 -8.79 0.96 15.21
C THR A 191 -9.63 1.19 16.46
N ALA A 192 -10.81 1.81 16.31
CA ALA A 192 -11.73 2.11 17.41
C ALA A 192 -12.87 1.08 17.58
N GLU A 193 -13.10 0.20 16.60
CA GLU A 193 -14.29 -0.66 16.56
C GLU A 193 -13.92 -2.13 16.79
N PRO A 194 -14.27 -2.74 17.95
CA PRO A 194 -13.82 -4.09 18.31
C PRO A 194 -14.15 -5.17 17.28
N LEU A 195 -15.29 -5.05 16.59
CA LEU A 195 -15.67 -5.98 15.53
C LEU A 195 -14.71 -5.91 14.34
N LEU A 196 -14.37 -4.70 13.89
CA LEU A 196 -13.46 -4.49 12.76
C LEU A 196 -12.03 -4.87 13.13
N VAL A 197 -11.62 -4.62 14.38
CA VAL A 197 -10.37 -5.17 14.95
C VAL A 197 -10.36 -6.70 14.85
N GLY A 198 -11.42 -7.36 15.33
CA GLY A 198 -11.52 -8.81 15.29
C GLY A 198 -11.40 -9.39 13.88
N ILE A 199 -12.09 -8.80 12.90
CA ILE A 199 -11.99 -9.18 11.48
C ILE A 199 -10.54 -9.03 10.97
N SER A 200 -9.88 -7.92 11.32
CA SER A 200 -8.50 -7.64 10.92
C SER A 200 -7.52 -8.66 11.49
N LEU A 201 -7.65 -8.97 12.79
CA LEU A 201 -6.81 -9.94 13.47
C LEU A 201 -7.00 -11.36 12.93
N VAL A 202 -8.23 -11.77 12.63
CA VAL A 202 -8.52 -13.04 11.98
C VAL A 202 -7.86 -13.11 10.60
N GLY A 203 -7.95 -12.03 9.81
CA GLY A 203 -7.31 -11.96 8.51
C GLY A 203 -5.80 -12.00 8.56
N LEU A 204 -5.19 -11.27 9.49
CA LEU A 204 -3.75 -11.30 9.71
C LEU A 204 -3.28 -12.67 10.17
N ALA A 205 -3.98 -13.29 11.12
CA ALA A 205 -3.65 -14.64 11.60
C ALA A 205 -3.75 -15.68 10.47
N TRP A 206 -4.76 -15.56 9.61
CA TRP A 206 -4.92 -16.44 8.44
C TRP A 206 -3.82 -16.20 7.40
N ALA A 207 -3.50 -14.94 7.10
CA ALA A 207 -2.40 -14.59 6.20
C ALA A 207 -1.06 -15.15 6.68
N VAL A 208 -0.75 -14.99 7.98
CA VAL A 208 0.44 -15.56 8.62
C VAL A 208 0.43 -17.09 8.56
N TYR A 209 -0.72 -17.74 8.82
CA TYR A 209 -0.85 -19.20 8.69
C TYR A 209 -0.52 -19.69 7.27
N VAL A 210 -1.05 -19.01 6.24
CA VAL A 210 -0.75 -19.34 4.83
C VAL A 210 0.73 -19.14 4.53
N LEU A 211 1.32 -18.01 4.94
CA LEU A 211 2.73 -17.70 4.71
C LEU A 211 3.65 -18.70 5.41
N VAL A 212 3.40 -19.01 6.68
CA VAL A 212 4.19 -20.00 7.44
C VAL A 212 4.10 -21.35 6.74
N GLY A 213 2.91 -21.82 6.38
CA GLY A 213 2.76 -23.09 5.66
C GLY A 213 3.54 -23.11 4.35
N ALA A 214 3.54 -22.01 3.59
CA ALA A 214 4.29 -21.87 2.37
C ALA A 214 5.82 -21.89 2.60
N LEU A 215 6.31 -21.22 3.64
CA LEU A 215 7.74 -21.16 3.95
C LEU A 215 8.25 -22.46 4.60
N VAL A 216 7.40 -23.18 5.34
CA VAL A 216 7.72 -24.53 5.84
C VAL A 216 7.87 -25.51 4.69
N ALA A 217 7.02 -25.41 3.68
CA ALA A 217 7.13 -26.22 2.46
C ALA A 217 8.42 -25.94 1.67
N GLU A 218 9.03 -24.77 1.83
CA GLU A 218 10.31 -24.43 1.16
C GLU A 218 11.51 -24.85 2.02
N THR A 219 11.48 -24.51 3.31
CA THR A 219 12.63 -24.70 4.21
C THR A 219 12.71 -26.09 4.84
N GLY A 220 11.62 -26.86 4.79
CA GLY A 220 11.48 -28.11 5.55
C GLY A 220 11.42 -27.92 7.08
N SER A 221 11.41 -26.67 7.57
CA SER A 221 11.55 -26.33 8.99
C SER A 221 10.43 -25.42 9.48
N THR A 222 9.68 -25.85 10.50
CA THR A 222 8.65 -25.02 11.15
C THR A 222 9.22 -23.74 11.73
N THR A 223 10.36 -23.83 12.41
CA THR A 223 11.03 -22.66 13.01
C THR A 223 11.51 -21.69 11.93
N GLY A 224 12.11 -22.19 10.85
CA GLY A 224 12.54 -21.37 9.72
C GLY A 224 11.37 -20.63 9.07
N GLY A 225 10.25 -21.34 8.83
CA GLY A 225 9.03 -20.74 8.28
C GLY A 225 8.43 -19.65 9.17
N VAL A 226 8.40 -19.84 10.49
CA VAL A 226 7.89 -18.82 11.44
C VAL A 226 8.78 -17.59 11.47
N VAL A 227 10.10 -17.76 11.54
CA VAL A 227 11.05 -16.63 11.53
C VAL A 227 10.93 -15.83 10.24
N ALA A 228 10.87 -16.51 9.09
CA ALA A 228 10.74 -15.87 7.79
C ALA A 228 9.36 -15.21 7.57
N ALA A 229 8.31 -15.64 8.29
CA ALA A 229 7.00 -15.00 8.27
C ALA A 229 6.86 -13.79 9.23
N SER A 230 7.78 -13.64 10.19
CA SER A 230 7.74 -12.54 11.18
C SER A 230 7.64 -11.13 10.58
N PRO A 231 8.23 -10.80 9.40
CA PRO A 231 8.07 -9.49 8.79
C PRO A 231 6.61 -9.21 8.43
N LEU A 232 5.86 -10.17 7.89
CA LEU A 232 4.44 -9.99 7.58
C LEU A 232 3.64 -9.68 8.84
N PHE A 233 3.91 -10.39 9.94
CA PHE A 233 3.27 -10.13 11.22
C PHE A 233 3.63 -8.73 11.75
N ALA A 234 4.91 -8.34 11.68
CA ALA A 234 5.37 -7.02 12.10
C ALA A 234 4.74 -5.90 11.25
N PHE A 235 4.68 -6.06 9.93
CA PHE A 235 4.01 -5.11 9.04
C PHE A 235 2.51 -5.03 9.32
N GLY A 236 1.83 -6.17 9.46
CA GLY A 236 0.41 -6.21 9.78
C GLY A 236 0.11 -5.56 11.13
N LEU A 237 0.96 -5.80 12.13
CA LEU A 237 0.85 -5.19 13.45
C LEU A 237 1.16 -3.69 13.41
N LEU A 238 2.19 -3.25 12.66
CA LEU A 238 2.52 -1.84 12.49
C LEU A 238 1.44 -1.09 11.70
N ALA A 239 0.86 -1.69 10.67
CA ALA A 239 -0.27 -1.10 9.94
C ALA A 239 -1.51 -0.99 10.85
N PHE A 240 -1.66 -1.90 11.81
CA PHE A 240 -2.76 -1.89 12.76
C PHE A 240 -2.54 -0.92 13.94
N LEU A 241 -1.34 -0.91 14.53
CA LEU A 241 -0.98 -0.10 15.71
C LEU A 241 -0.49 1.30 15.33
N GLY A 242 0.05 1.47 14.13
CA GLY A 242 0.78 2.66 13.71
C GLY A 242 -0.06 3.92 13.68
N GLY A 243 -1.39 3.79 13.56
CA GLY A 243 -2.32 4.92 13.66
C GLY A 243 -1.96 6.11 12.75
N PRO A 244 -2.67 7.24 12.87
CA PRO A 244 -2.43 8.45 12.08
C PRO A 244 -1.12 9.19 12.41
N ASP A 245 -0.32 8.73 13.39
CA ASP A 245 0.86 9.44 13.90
C ASP A 245 2.18 9.07 13.21
N LEU A 246 2.17 8.21 12.19
CA LEU A 246 3.36 8.04 11.37
C LEU A 246 3.62 9.34 10.60
N PRO A 247 4.84 9.91 10.65
CA PRO A 247 5.15 11.16 9.98
C PRO A 247 4.76 11.03 8.51
N THR A 248 3.75 11.78 8.11
CA THR A 248 3.34 11.86 6.71
C THR A 248 4.52 12.38 5.92
N GLY A 249 4.90 11.65 4.88
CA GLY A 249 5.67 12.29 3.82
C GLY A 249 4.83 13.46 3.32
N SER A 250 5.43 14.66 3.22
CA SER A 250 4.78 15.75 2.50
C SER A 250 4.41 15.27 1.09
N GLU A 251 3.43 15.91 0.43
CA GLU A 251 3.04 15.55 -0.94
C GLU A 251 4.25 15.52 -1.91
N GLU A 252 5.32 16.26 -1.59
CA GLU A 252 6.60 16.26 -2.30
C GLU A 252 7.41 14.96 -2.14
N VAL A 253 7.28 14.26 -1.01
CA VAL A 253 8.05 13.03 -0.70
C VAL A 253 7.46 11.83 -1.42
N VAL A 254 6.15 11.82 -1.71
CA VAL A 254 5.47 10.68 -2.38
C VAL A 254 6.04 10.41 -3.77
N PRO A 255 6.13 11.38 -4.71
CA PRO A 255 6.74 11.16 -6.02
C PRO A 255 8.19 10.68 -5.93
N LEU A 256 8.97 11.24 -5.01
CA LEU A 256 10.35 10.83 -4.80
C LEU A 256 10.43 9.38 -4.30
N ALA A 257 9.59 9.00 -3.34
CA ALA A 257 9.53 7.64 -2.82
C ALA A 257 9.13 6.63 -3.92
N VAL A 258 8.15 6.97 -4.76
CA VAL A 258 7.75 6.15 -5.92
C VAL A 258 8.90 6.02 -6.92
N LEU A 259 9.62 7.11 -7.20
CA LEU A 259 10.74 7.11 -8.14
C LEU A 259 11.93 6.29 -7.61
N LEU A 260 12.31 6.48 -6.34
CA LEU A 260 13.36 5.69 -5.68
C LEU A 260 12.99 4.20 -5.65
N LEU A 261 11.73 3.89 -5.36
CA LEU A 261 11.23 2.52 -5.40
C LEU A 261 11.34 1.91 -6.80
N ALA A 262 10.83 2.60 -7.82
CA ALA A 262 10.75 2.07 -9.19
C ALA A 262 12.13 1.94 -9.86
N LEU A 263 13.03 2.90 -9.63
CA LEU A 263 14.34 2.94 -10.30
C LEU A 263 15.44 2.23 -9.51
N ILE A 264 15.32 2.15 -8.19
CA ILE A 264 16.37 1.61 -7.32
C ILE A 264 15.85 0.41 -6.54
N GLY A 265 14.80 0.57 -5.73
CA GLY A 265 14.33 -0.47 -4.82
C GLY A 265 13.96 -1.80 -5.50
N VAL A 266 13.01 -1.76 -6.43
CA VAL A 266 12.49 -2.94 -7.13
C VAL A 266 13.57 -3.59 -8.01
N PRO A 267 14.34 -2.86 -8.86
CA PRO A 267 15.38 -3.48 -9.67
C PRO A 267 16.48 -4.16 -8.83
N LEU A 268 16.93 -3.51 -7.75
CA LEU A 268 17.92 -4.09 -6.84
C LEU A 268 17.41 -5.35 -6.13
N LEU A 269 16.12 -5.40 -5.80
CA LEU A 269 15.52 -6.54 -5.12
C LEU A 269 15.25 -7.72 -6.06
N VAL A 270 14.64 -7.44 -7.22
CA VAL A 270 14.10 -8.47 -8.13
C VAL A 270 15.13 -8.95 -9.14
N VAL A 271 15.92 -8.03 -9.71
CA VAL A 271 16.88 -8.34 -10.79
C VAL A 271 18.27 -7.76 -10.49
N PRO A 272 18.88 -8.09 -9.33
CA PRO A 272 20.14 -7.49 -8.90
C PRO A 272 21.29 -7.72 -9.88
N ARG A 273 21.40 -8.93 -10.47
CA ARG A 273 22.46 -9.23 -11.44
C ARG A 273 22.36 -8.38 -12.71
N GLY A 274 21.15 -8.18 -13.22
CA GLY A 274 20.91 -7.30 -14.37
C GLY A 274 21.24 -5.85 -14.05
N TYR A 275 20.85 -5.37 -12.87
CA TYR A 275 21.19 -4.02 -12.41
C TYR A 275 22.71 -3.81 -12.27
N ILE A 276 23.40 -4.76 -11.66
CA ILE A 276 24.88 -4.72 -11.51
C ILE A 276 25.56 -4.71 -12.89
N GLN A 277 25.14 -5.56 -13.81
CA GLN A 277 25.69 -5.60 -15.18
C GLN A 277 25.43 -4.28 -15.94
N PHE A 278 24.25 -3.71 -15.78
CA PHE A 278 23.91 -2.40 -16.33
C PHE A 278 24.82 -1.31 -15.75
N GLN A 279 24.96 -1.23 -14.42
CA GLN A 279 25.85 -0.25 -13.78
C GLN A 279 27.31 -0.40 -14.24
N LYS A 280 27.83 -1.62 -14.28
CA LYS A 280 29.18 -1.90 -14.79
C LYS A 280 29.36 -1.46 -16.24
N THR A 281 28.32 -1.54 -17.07
CA THR A 281 28.37 -1.08 -18.46
C THR A 281 28.59 0.43 -18.55
N PHE A 282 28.02 1.22 -17.62
CA PHE A 282 28.28 2.67 -17.54
C PHE A 282 29.66 3.01 -16.98
N GLU A 283 30.12 2.26 -15.97
CA GLU A 283 31.47 2.44 -15.39
C GLU A 283 32.59 2.10 -16.40
N LEU A 284 32.31 1.22 -17.37
CA LEU A 284 33.26 0.80 -18.41
C LEU A 284 33.23 1.68 -19.66
N ILE A 285 32.46 2.78 -19.71
CA ILE A 285 32.53 3.77 -20.79
C ILE A 285 33.93 4.42 -20.76
N GLY A 286 34.87 3.87 -21.54
CA GLY A 286 36.27 4.30 -21.62
C GLY A 286 37.32 3.19 -21.47
N PHE A 287 36.95 1.97 -21.04
CA PHE A 287 37.87 0.85 -20.84
C PHE A 287 37.65 -0.28 -21.87
N ARG A 288 38.73 -0.92 -22.33
CA ARG A 288 38.73 -1.83 -23.50
C ARG A 288 38.61 -3.33 -23.19
N ASN A 289 38.52 -3.74 -21.92
CA ASN A 289 38.30 -5.15 -21.56
C ASN A 289 36.84 -5.40 -21.17
N ARG A 290 36.16 -6.22 -21.98
CA ARG A 290 34.72 -6.49 -21.94
C ARG A 290 34.36 -7.86 -21.36
N ASP A 291 35.31 -8.58 -20.77
CA ASP A 291 35.01 -9.90 -20.24
C ASP A 291 33.98 -9.74 -19.11
N ALA A 292 32.81 -10.35 -19.30
CA ALA A 292 31.66 -10.22 -18.41
C ALA A 292 32.00 -10.81 -17.05
N VAL A 293 32.42 -9.95 -16.11
CA VAL A 293 32.67 -10.35 -14.73
C VAL A 293 31.32 -10.66 -14.10
N GLU A 294 30.99 -11.95 -14.01
CA GLU A 294 29.85 -12.44 -13.23
C GLU A 294 29.97 -11.90 -11.79
N PRO A 295 28.94 -11.25 -11.25
CA PRO A 295 28.99 -10.72 -9.91
C PRO A 295 29.01 -11.85 -8.87
N GLU A 296 29.95 -11.77 -7.94
CA GLU A 296 30.03 -12.64 -6.77
C GLU A 296 28.71 -12.64 -5.98
N ASP A 297 28.32 -13.78 -5.42
CA ASP A 297 27.01 -13.95 -4.78
C ASP A 297 26.81 -13.05 -3.56
N TRP A 298 27.86 -12.78 -2.78
CA TRP A 298 27.79 -11.85 -1.65
C TRP A 298 27.45 -10.42 -2.09
N TYR A 299 27.91 -10.02 -3.28
CA TYR A 299 27.65 -8.69 -3.84
C TYR A 299 26.20 -8.57 -4.34
N VAL A 300 25.67 -9.65 -4.93
CA VAL A 300 24.25 -9.78 -5.30
C VAL A 300 23.37 -9.70 -4.04
N ALA A 301 23.74 -10.39 -2.97
CA ALA A 301 23.01 -10.35 -1.70
C ALA A 301 22.99 -8.94 -1.10
N LEU A 302 24.10 -8.20 -1.13
CA LEU A 302 24.17 -6.82 -0.69
C LEU A 302 23.18 -5.91 -1.46
N HIS A 303 23.10 -6.06 -2.78
CA HIS A 303 22.16 -5.30 -3.60
C HIS A 303 20.70 -5.63 -3.26
N ARG A 304 20.39 -6.91 -3.02
CA ARG A 304 19.04 -7.33 -2.59
C ARG A 304 18.67 -6.72 -1.23
N ILE A 305 19.60 -6.70 -0.28
CA ILE A 305 19.38 -6.09 1.05
C ILE A 305 19.12 -4.59 0.89
N SER A 306 19.94 -3.89 0.11
CA SER A 306 19.74 -2.46 -0.19
C SER A 306 18.39 -2.22 -0.86
N GLY A 307 18.02 -3.04 -1.85
CA GLY A 307 16.72 -2.99 -2.50
C GLY A 307 15.57 -3.20 -1.51
N LEU A 308 15.69 -4.20 -0.63
CA LEU A 308 14.70 -4.46 0.42
C LEU A 308 14.55 -3.29 1.40
N LEU A 309 15.65 -2.65 1.80
CA LEU A 309 15.62 -1.47 2.67
C LEU A 309 14.92 -0.30 1.98
N VAL A 310 15.17 -0.06 0.69
CA VAL A 310 14.50 0.98 -0.09
C VAL A 310 13.01 0.65 -0.25
N VAL A 311 12.65 -0.59 -0.60
CA VAL A 311 11.25 -1.03 -0.74
C VAL A 311 10.52 -0.93 0.60
N GLY A 312 11.14 -1.38 1.70
CA GLY A 312 10.58 -1.28 3.05
C GLY A 312 10.41 0.17 3.50
N GLY A 313 11.40 1.03 3.27
CA GLY A 313 11.31 2.46 3.56
C GLY A 313 10.22 3.14 2.74
N ALA A 314 10.14 2.86 1.44
CA ALA A 314 9.06 3.36 0.58
C ALA A 314 7.69 2.83 1.03
N THR A 315 7.59 1.58 1.48
CA THR A 315 6.34 1.00 2.02
C THR A 315 5.88 1.77 3.25
N VAL A 316 6.80 2.14 4.15
CA VAL A 316 6.47 2.94 5.35
C VAL A 316 6.02 4.34 4.95
N VAL A 317 6.76 5.02 4.07
CA VAL A 317 6.44 6.38 3.61
C VAL A 317 5.11 6.44 2.85
N LEU A 318 4.92 5.53 1.87
CA LEU A 318 3.72 5.47 1.05
C LEU A 318 2.52 4.92 1.80
N GLY A 319 2.74 3.99 2.73
CA GLY A 319 1.72 3.50 3.66
C GLY A 319 1.20 4.64 4.53
N ALA A 320 2.09 5.40 5.17
CA ALA A 320 1.69 6.56 5.96
C ALA A 320 0.91 7.60 5.11
N SER A 321 1.36 7.89 3.88
CA SER A 321 0.69 8.87 3.03
C SER A 321 -0.68 8.41 2.50
N THR A 322 -0.83 7.14 2.10
CA THR A 322 -2.14 6.61 1.66
C THR A 322 -3.17 6.52 2.78
N TYR A 323 -2.71 6.47 4.04
CA TYR A 323 -3.59 6.54 5.21
C TYR A 323 -3.94 7.97 5.66
N LEU A 324 -3.31 9.02 5.10
CA LEU A 324 -3.46 10.40 5.58
C LEU A 324 -3.85 11.43 4.51
N ALA A 325 -3.84 11.08 3.21
CA ALA A 325 -4.39 11.88 2.10
C ALA A 325 -5.83 11.50 1.75
#